data_AF-A0A3B0MH12-F1
#
_entry.id   AF-A0A3B0MH12-F1
#
_cell.length_a   1.000
_cell.length_b   1.000
_cell.length_c   1.000
_cell.angle_alpha   90.00
_cell.angle_beta   90.00
_cell.angle_gamma   90.00
#
_symmetry.space_group_name_H-M   'P 1'
#
loop_
_entity.id
_entity.type
_entity.pdbx_description
1 polymer ?
#
loop_
_entity_poly.entity_id
_entity_poly.type
_entity_poly.pdbx_seq_one_letter_code
_entity_poly.pdbx_strand_id
1 'polypeptide(L)'
;MATLRICRSDYCFIDFITLFINARYQNVKQNYQTLKQQYHAQREAVKLQQDKIDVLQKIDIQQTEKLNNAKAELDKLHDAVRDGTKRLRVNAVCHTSKTATTKSRYDEATPQLGETARQDYFRFREMMIENEKQTEYLQKYIKSLCLGK
;
A
#
# COMPACT_ATOMS: atom_id res chain seq x y z
N MET A 1 41.56 -41.22 4.16
CA MET A 1 41.94 -42.64 4.35
C MET A 1 42.00 -42.92 5.85
N ALA A 2 40.95 -43.49 6.42
CA ALA A 2 40.92 -43.87 7.83
C ALA A 2 41.65 -45.22 7.98
N THR A 3 42.77 -45.24 8.70
CA THR A 3 43.52 -46.45 9.03
C THR A 3 42.75 -47.24 10.08
N LEU A 4 42.14 -48.35 9.68
CA LEU A 4 41.57 -49.35 10.58
C LEU A 4 42.71 -50.03 11.37
N ARG A 5 42.94 -49.60 12.62
CA ARG A 5 43.73 -50.38 13.58
C ARG A 5 42.88 -51.57 14.03
N ILE A 6 43.30 -52.78 13.67
CA ILE A 6 42.69 -54.02 14.13
C ILE A 6 42.97 -54.14 15.65
N CYS A 7 41.92 -53.99 16.47
CA CYS A 7 42.00 -54.14 17.92
C CYS A 7 41.86 -55.61 18.33
N ARG A 8 42.81 -56.12 19.12
CA ARG A 8 42.96 -57.56 19.44
C ARG A 8 42.42 -57.96 20.83
N SER A 9 41.67 -57.08 21.52
CA SER A 9 41.16 -57.28 22.90
C SER A 9 39.71 -56.81 23.01
N ASP A 10 38.86 -57.57 23.72
CA ASP A 10 37.41 -57.35 23.87
C ASP A 10 37.06 -55.99 24.49
N TYR A 11 37.92 -55.48 25.38
CA TYR A 11 37.75 -54.15 26.00
C TYR A 11 37.86 -53.01 24.98
N CYS A 12 38.71 -53.15 23.94
CA CYS A 12 38.82 -52.13 22.89
C CYS A 12 37.56 -52.07 22.01
N PHE A 13 36.85 -53.19 21.84
CA PHE A 13 35.64 -53.24 21.03
C PHE A 13 34.47 -52.50 21.70
N ILE A 14 34.31 -52.67 23.03
CA ILE A 14 33.28 -51.98 23.82
C ILE A 14 33.53 -50.46 23.85
N ASP A 15 34.78 -50.03 24.03
CA ASP A 15 35.14 -48.61 24.02
C ASP A 15 34.88 -47.96 22.64
N PHE A 16 35.19 -48.68 21.56
CA PHE A 16 34.92 -48.21 20.20
C PHE A 16 33.42 -48.04 19.93
N ILE A 17 32.60 -49.01 20.35
CA ILE A 17 31.13 -48.93 20.23
C ILE A 17 30.60 -47.73 21.03
N THR A 18 31.06 -47.54 22.27
CA THR A 18 30.60 -46.45 23.13
C THR A 18 30.99 -45.08 22.55
N LEU A 19 32.19 -44.95 22.00
CA LEU A 19 32.64 -43.73 21.32
C LEU A 19 31.82 -43.45 20.07
N PHE A 20 31.50 -44.47 19.28
CA PHE A 20 30.66 -44.35 18.10
C PHE A 20 29.23 -43.91 18.45
N ILE A 21 28.61 -44.53 19.46
CA ILE A 21 27.27 -44.18 19.93
C ILE A 21 27.24 -42.74 20.48
N ASN A 22 28.23 -42.35 21.29
CA ASN A 22 28.34 -41.00 21.82
C ASN A 22 28.50 -39.96 20.71
N ALA A 23 29.35 -40.23 19.70
CA ALA A 23 29.51 -39.36 18.55
C ALA A 23 28.20 -39.17 17.75
N ARG A 24 27.44 -40.26 17.54
CA ARG A 24 26.14 -40.21 16.87
C ARG A 24 25.10 -39.46 17.70
N TYR A 25 25.07 -39.66 19.01
CA TYR A 25 24.19 -38.95 19.92
C TYR A 25 24.44 -37.43 19.89
N GLN A 26 25.71 -37.02 19.95
CA GLN A 26 26.06 -35.60 19.83
C GLN A 26 25.65 -35.03 18.47
N ASN A 27 25.86 -35.78 17.38
CA ASN A 27 25.44 -35.33 16.05
C ASN A 27 23.91 -35.11 15.95
N VAL A 28 23.10 -36.05 16.44
CA VAL A 28 21.64 -35.91 16.46
C VAL A 28 21.19 -34.75 17.35
N LYS A 29 21.82 -34.57 18.52
CA LYS A 29 21.54 -33.45 19.43
C LYS A 29 21.81 -32.10 18.75
N GLN A 30 22.93 -31.98 18.03
CA GLN A 30 23.27 -30.78 17.27
C GLN A 30 22.26 -30.53 16.15
N ASN A 31 21.94 -31.56 15.34
CA ASN A 31 20.97 -31.43 14.26
C ASN A 31 19.59 -30.98 14.76
N TYR A 32 19.14 -31.51 15.90
CA TYR A 32 17.88 -31.10 16.52
C TYR A 32 17.93 -29.63 16.98
N GLN A 33 19.02 -29.19 17.61
CA GLN A 33 19.19 -27.80 18.03
C GLN A 33 19.20 -26.85 16.84
N THR A 34 19.92 -27.20 15.77
CA THR A 34 19.95 -26.42 14.52
C THR A 34 18.56 -26.35 13.89
N LEU A 35 17.86 -27.48 13.78
CA LEU A 35 16.50 -27.51 13.21
C LEU A 35 15.53 -26.68 14.04
N LYS A 36 15.62 -26.76 15.38
CA LYS A 36 14.80 -25.96 16.29
C LYS A 36 15.06 -24.47 16.12
N GLN A 37 16.32 -24.05 15.98
CA GLN A 37 16.69 -22.66 15.72
C GLN A 37 16.15 -22.16 14.38
N GLN A 38 16.32 -22.95 13.31
CA GLN A 38 15.79 -22.62 11.98
C GLN A 38 14.26 -22.48 12.00
N TYR A 39 13.57 -23.40 12.67
CA TYR A 39 12.12 -23.34 12.84
C TYR A 39 11.68 -22.07 13.57
N HIS A 40 12.33 -21.70 14.67
CA HIS A 40 12.01 -20.48 15.40
C HIS A 40 12.28 -19.22 14.57
N ALA A 41 13.42 -19.15 13.87
CA ALA A 41 13.75 -18.05 12.98
C ALA A 41 12.72 -17.91 11.85
N GLN A 42 12.28 -19.03 11.25
CA GLN A 42 11.24 -19.02 10.23
C GLN A 42 9.89 -18.54 10.79
N ARG A 43 9.51 -18.99 11.99
CA ARG A 43 8.27 -18.57 12.63
C ARG A 43 8.27 -17.07 12.95
N GLU A 44 9.39 -16.53 13.41
CA GLU A 44 9.55 -15.09 13.65
C GLU A 44 9.47 -14.28 12.34
N ALA A 45 10.10 -14.77 11.27
CA ALA A 45 10.01 -14.14 9.96
C ALA A 45 8.57 -14.12 9.42
N VAL A 46 7.83 -15.23 9.55
CA VAL A 46 6.41 -15.30 9.16
C VAL A 46 5.56 -14.36 10.01
N LYS A 47 5.78 -14.31 11.32
CA LYS A 47 5.06 -13.39 12.21
C LYS A 47 5.27 -11.93 11.79
N LEU A 48 6.52 -11.55 11.52
CA LEU A 48 6.85 -10.20 11.05
C LEU A 48 6.18 -9.88 9.71
N GLN A 49 6.08 -10.85 8.80
CA GLN A 49 5.35 -10.66 7.54
C GLN A 49 3.84 -10.48 7.78
N GLN A 50 3.25 -11.25 8.69
CA GLN A 50 1.84 -11.12 9.04
C GLN A 50 1.55 -9.74 9.63
N ASP A 51 2.38 -9.25 10.55
CA ASP A 51 2.22 -7.91 11.14
C ASP A 51 2.24 -6.82 10.05
N LYS A 52 3.08 -6.97 9.02
CA LYS A 52 3.12 -6.05 7.87
C LYS A 52 1.85 -6.10 7.02
N ILE A 53 1.33 -7.31 6.76
CA ILE A 53 0.08 -7.50 6.02
C ILE A 53 -1.09 -6.84 6.78
N ASP A 54 -1.16 -7.03 8.09
CA ASP A 54 -2.23 -6.47 8.92
C ASP A 54 -2.20 -4.93 8.92
N VAL A 55 -0.99 -4.33 8.96
CA VAL A 55 -0.82 -2.89 8.84
C VAL A 55 -1.25 -2.39 7.46
N LEU A 56 -0.84 -3.08 6.39
CA LEU A 56 -1.24 -2.74 5.02
C LEU A 56 -2.75 -2.77 4.84
N GLN A 57 -3.38 -3.84 5.29
CA GLN A 57 -4.82 -4.01 5.18
C GLN A 57 -5.58 -2.86 5.85
N LYS A 58 -5.09 -2.35 6.98
CA LYS A 58 -5.69 -1.17 7.64
C LYS A 58 -5.53 0.09 6.79
N ILE A 59 -4.37 0.30 6.18
CA ILE A 59 -4.13 1.45 5.29
C ILE A 59 -5.03 1.36 4.05
N ASP A 60 -5.14 0.18 3.45
CA ASP A 60 -5.99 -0.09 2.28
C ASP A 60 -7.45 0.25 2.58
N ILE A 61 -8.02 -0.34 3.63
CA ILE A 61 -9.43 -0.11 4.03
C ILE A 61 -9.68 1.39 4.22
N GLN A 62 -8.82 2.07 4.98
CA GLN A 62 -8.98 3.50 5.25
C GLN A 62 -8.88 4.35 3.98
N GLN A 63 -7.97 4.02 3.05
CA GLN A 63 -7.83 4.82 1.83
C GLN A 63 -8.91 4.54 0.80
N THR A 64 -9.36 3.30 0.68
CA THR A 64 -10.53 2.97 -0.15
C THR A 64 -11.77 3.71 0.34
N GLU A 65 -12.02 3.72 1.65
CA GLU A 65 -13.16 4.46 2.23
C GLU A 65 -13.07 5.96 1.92
N LYS A 66 -11.90 6.58 2.14
CA LYS A 66 -11.69 8.01 1.86
C LYS A 66 -11.84 8.35 0.38
N LEU A 67 -11.32 7.50 -0.51
CA LEU A 67 -11.45 7.68 -1.95
C LEU A 67 -12.91 7.59 -2.38
N ASN A 68 -13.64 6.59 -1.91
CA ASN A 68 -15.05 6.40 -2.22
C ASN A 68 -15.91 7.56 -1.72
N ASN A 69 -15.67 8.04 -0.49
CA ASN A 69 -16.40 9.20 0.03
C ASN A 69 -16.13 10.46 -0.80
N ALA A 70 -14.87 10.73 -1.14
CA ALA A 70 -14.50 11.89 -1.95
C ALA A 70 -15.11 11.83 -3.36
N LYS A 71 -15.14 10.66 -3.99
CA LYS A 71 -15.82 10.46 -5.28
C LYS A 71 -17.33 10.66 -5.16
N ALA A 72 -17.96 10.12 -4.12
CA ALA A 72 -19.39 10.31 -3.88
C ALA A 72 -19.76 11.78 -3.65
N GLU A 73 -18.91 12.56 -2.97
CA GLU A 73 -19.09 14.01 -2.83
C GLU A 73 -18.94 14.74 -4.16
N LEU A 74 -18.00 14.33 -5.00
CA LEU A 74 -17.81 14.88 -6.35
C LEU A 74 -19.02 14.59 -7.24
N ASP A 75 -19.54 13.36 -7.21
CA ASP A 75 -20.72 12.94 -7.98
C ASP A 75 -21.96 13.74 -7.56
N LYS A 76 -22.19 13.89 -6.24
CA LYS A 76 -23.27 14.75 -5.72
C LYS A 76 -23.14 16.19 -6.20
N LEU A 77 -21.92 16.73 -6.28
CA LEU A 77 -21.68 18.07 -6.79
C LEU A 77 -21.93 18.14 -8.30
N HIS A 78 -21.51 17.13 -9.06
CA HIS A 78 -21.75 17.01 -10.49
C HIS A 78 -23.26 17.01 -10.80
N ASP A 79 -24.03 16.19 -10.09
CA ASP A 79 -25.48 16.12 -10.21
C ASP A 79 -26.14 17.45 -9.86
N ALA A 80 -25.76 18.07 -8.74
CA ALA A 80 -26.30 19.37 -8.35
C ALA A 80 -26.04 20.48 -9.38
N VAL A 81 -24.88 20.45 -10.06
CA VAL A 81 -24.57 21.39 -11.15
C VAL A 81 -25.36 21.06 -12.42
N ARG A 82 -25.53 19.77 -12.74
CA ARG A 82 -26.33 19.31 -13.87
C ARG A 82 -27.80 19.70 -13.71
N ASP A 83 -28.36 19.56 -12.52
CA ASP A 83 -29.74 19.92 -12.18
C ASP A 83 -29.95 21.44 -12.02
N GLY A 84 -28.87 22.23 -12.13
CA GLY A 84 -28.91 23.70 -12.00
C GLY A 84 -29.10 24.22 -10.58
N THR A 85 -29.18 23.34 -9.57
CA THR A 85 -29.27 23.72 -8.15
C THR A 85 -27.99 24.39 -7.64
N LYS A 86 -26.84 24.04 -8.23
CA LYS A 86 -25.54 24.67 -8.01
C LYS A 86 -24.95 25.16 -9.34
N ARG A 87 -24.00 26.10 -9.26
CA ARG A 87 -23.33 26.68 -10.44
C ARG A 87 -21.82 26.70 -10.24
N LEU A 88 -21.07 26.34 -11.29
CA LEU A 88 -19.63 26.54 -11.35
C LEU A 88 -19.35 28.00 -11.66
N ARG A 89 -18.55 28.66 -10.82
CA ARG A 89 -18.14 30.05 -11.00
C ARG A 89 -16.75 30.09 -11.61
N VAL A 90 -16.61 30.88 -12.66
CA VAL A 90 -15.30 31.22 -13.23
C VAL A 90 -14.94 32.63 -12.82
N ASN A 91 -13.68 32.86 -12.47
CA ASN A 91 -13.17 34.21 -12.29
C ASN A 91 -12.83 34.75 -13.68
N ALA A 92 -13.63 35.69 -14.18
CA ALA A 92 -13.44 36.31 -15.48
C ALA A 92 -13.19 37.81 -15.32
N VAL A 93 -12.20 38.32 -16.05
CA VAL A 93 -11.94 39.77 -16.15
C VAL A 93 -12.42 40.23 -17.52
N CYS A 94 -13.46 41.06 -17.54
CA CYS A 94 -13.96 41.64 -18.79
C CYS A 94 -13.28 42.99 -19.02
N HIS A 95 -12.39 43.06 -20.01
CA HIS A 95 -11.82 44.33 -20.44
C HIS A 95 -12.86 45.14 -21.22
N THR A 96 -13.15 46.36 -20.79
CA THR A 96 -14.07 47.27 -21.49
C THR A 96 -13.49 47.70 -22.83
N SER A 97 -14.25 47.49 -23.92
CA SER A 97 -13.92 48.00 -25.25
C SER A 97 -13.93 49.54 -25.26
N LYS A 98 -13.03 50.18 -26.01
CA LYS A 98 -12.91 51.65 -26.13
C LYS A 98 -13.98 52.28 -27.02
N THR A 99 -14.85 51.49 -27.63
CA THR A 99 -15.87 51.96 -28.57
C THR A 99 -17.23 51.84 -27.91
N ALA A 100 -17.93 52.97 -27.76
CA ALA A 100 -19.28 53.02 -27.19
C ALA A 100 -20.28 52.38 -28.17
N THR A 101 -20.43 51.06 -28.12
CA THR A 101 -21.49 50.36 -28.84
C THR A 101 -22.77 50.42 -28.03
N THR A 102 -23.86 50.76 -28.70
CA THR A 102 -25.23 50.95 -28.23
C THR A 102 -25.65 49.83 -27.27
N LYS A 103 -26.29 50.20 -26.13
CA LYS A 103 -26.78 49.26 -25.11
C LYS A 103 -27.61 48.15 -25.75
N SER A 104 -27.03 46.95 -25.84
CA SER A 104 -27.72 45.73 -26.23
C SER A 104 -28.81 45.43 -25.20
N ARG A 105 -30.05 45.38 -25.68
CA ARG A 105 -31.25 45.01 -24.94
C ARG A 105 -31.50 43.53 -25.19
N TYR A 106 -30.61 42.66 -24.69
CA TYR A 106 -30.81 41.22 -24.72
C TYR A 106 -30.90 40.72 -23.27
N ASP A 107 -31.97 39.98 -22.97
CA ASP A 107 -32.04 39.11 -21.79
C ASP A 107 -31.15 37.90 -22.10
N GLU A 108 -29.84 38.14 -22.10
CA GLU A 108 -28.84 37.14 -22.44
C GLU A 108 -28.78 36.14 -21.30
N ALA A 109 -28.90 34.84 -21.63
CA ALA A 109 -28.86 33.77 -20.64
C ALA A 109 -27.65 33.95 -19.73
N THR A 110 -27.85 33.79 -18.42
CA THR A 110 -26.78 34.02 -17.45
C THR A 110 -25.53 33.22 -17.83
N PRO A 111 -24.35 33.85 -17.92
CA PRO A 111 -23.13 33.19 -18.39
C PRO A 111 -22.85 31.91 -17.59
N GLN A 112 -22.72 30.79 -18.31
CA GLN A 112 -22.49 29.46 -17.75
C GLN A 112 -21.50 28.68 -18.61
N LEU A 113 -20.72 27.80 -17.97
CA LEU A 113 -19.86 26.85 -18.68
C LEU A 113 -20.70 25.97 -19.60
N GLY A 114 -20.25 25.84 -20.85
CA GLY A 114 -20.78 24.86 -21.79
C GLY A 114 -20.69 23.43 -21.25
N GLU A 115 -21.51 22.53 -21.79
CA GLU A 115 -21.63 21.15 -21.31
C GLU A 115 -20.29 20.41 -21.29
N THR A 116 -19.53 20.46 -22.39
CA THR A 116 -18.21 19.83 -22.50
C THR A 116 -17.23 20.35 -21.45
N ALA A 117 -17.13 21.69 -21.30
CA ALA A 117 -16.24 22.30 -20.31
C ALA A 117 -16.60 21.92 -18.86
N ARG A 118 -17.90 21.68 -18.59
CA ARG A 118 -18.35 21.19 -17.28
C ARG A 118 -17.94 19.73 -17.06
N GLN A 119 -18.12 18.86 -18.05
CA GLN A 119 -17.70 17.46 -17.96
C GLN A 119 -16.19 17.35 -17.76
N ASP A 120 -15.40 18.10 -18.53
CA ASP A 120 -13.94 18.15 -18.39
C ASP A 120 -13.51 18.64 -17.01
N TYR A 121 -14.20 19.64 -16.45
CA TYR A 121 -13.93 20.12 -15.09
C TYR A 121 -14.10 19.01 -14.04
N PHE A 122 -15.20 18.26 -14.09
CA PHE A 122 -15.45 17.20 -13.12
C PHE A 122 -14.53 16.00 -13.33
N ARG A 123 -14.20 15.66 -14.58
CA ARG A 123 -13.19 14.64 -14.88
C ARG A 123 -11.82 15.02 -14.31
N PHE A 124 -11.41 16.28 -14.48
CA PHE A 124 -10.17 16.77 -13.91
C PHE A 124 -10.18 16.71 -12.38
N ARG A 125 -11.29 17.07 -11.74
CA ARG A 125 -11.45 16.94 -10.29
C ARG A 125 -11.36 15.49 -9.81
N GLU A 126 -11.96 14.55 -10.53
CA GLU A 126 -11.86 13.12 -10.21
C GLU A 126 -10.40 12.66 -10.24
N MET A 127 -9.66 12.98 -11.32
CA MET A 127 -8.24 12.64 -11.44
C MET A 127 -7.39 13.25 -10.32
N MET A 128 -7.69 14.49 -9.90
CA MET A 128 -7.00 15.11 -8.78
C MET A 128 -7.24 14.35 -7.47
N ILE A 129 -8.49 13.96 -7.18
CA ILE A 129 -8.84 13.18 -5.99
C ILE A 129 -8.11 11.84 -5.99
N GLU A 130 -8.12 11.12 -7.12
CA GLU A 130 -7.42 9.84 -7.25
C GLU A 130 -5.91 9.98 -6.99
N ASN A 131 -5.27 10.95 -7.65
CA ASN A 131 -3.84 11.19 -7.51
C ASN A 131 -3.46 11.59 -6.07
N GLU A 132 -4.27 12.44 -5.44
CA GLU A 132 -4.09 12.83 -4.03
C GLU A 132 -4.15 11.60 -3.12
N LYS A 133 -5.18 10.76 -3.27
CA LYS A 133 -5.34 9.55 -2.43
C LYS A 133 -4.28 8.50 -2.69
N GLN A 134 -3.84 8.30 -3.93
CA GLN A 134 -2.71 7.44 -4.25
C GLN A 134 -1.41 7.95 -3.61
N THR A 135 -1.17 9.26 -3.66
CA THR A 135 0.01 9.87 -3.04
C THR A 135 -0.02 9.71 -1.53
N GLU A 136 -1.16 10.00 -0.88
CA GLU A 136 -1.34 9.79 0.56
C GLU A 136 -1.14 8.32 0.96
N TYR A 137 -1.66 7.37 0.15
CA TYR A 137 -1.47 5.95 0.36
C TYR A 137 0.03 5.58 0.35
N LEU A 138 0.77 5.99 -0.68
CA LEU A 138 2.21 5.73 -0.79
C LEU A 138 2.99 6.34 0.37
N GLN A 139 2.66 7.56 0.77
CA GLN A 139 3.29 8.21 1.92
C GLN A 139 3.06 7.42 3.22
N LYS A 140 1.83 6.94 3.46
CA LYS A 140 1.52 6.09 4.62
C LYS A 140 2.23 4.75 4.56
N TYR A 141 2.21 4.09 3.41
CA TYR A 141 2.93 2.83 3.16
C TYR A 141 4.40 2.95 3.57
N ILE A 142 5.10 3.97 3.07
CA ILE A 142 6.52 4.20 3.37
C ILE A 142 6.73 4.46 4.86
N LYS A 143 5.91 5.32 5.47
CA LYS A 143 6.01 5.64 6.90
C LYS A 143 5.79 4.42 7.79
N SER A 144 4.80 3.59 7.47
CA SER A 144 4.41 2.46 8.30
C SER A 144 5.29 1.22 8.11
N LEU A 145 5.78 0.96 6.90
CA LEU A 145 6.52 -0.28 6.59
C LEU A 145 8.02 -0.13 6.36
N CYS A 146 8.46 1.04 5.89
CA CYS A 146 9.87 1.28 5.57
C CYS A 146 10.57 2.05 6.68
N LEU A 147 9.89 3.04 7.27
CA LEU A 147 10.43 3.89 8.33
C LEU A 147 9.99 3.47 9.74
N GLY A 148 8.90 2.69 9.85
CA GLY A 148 8.45 2.09 11.10
C GLY A 148 9.39 0.96 11.52
N LYS A 149 10.44 1.32 12.25
CA LYS A 149 11.18 0.41 13.15
C LYS A 149 10.84 0.77 14.59
#